data_AF-A0A433WRI8-F1
#
_entry.id   AF-A0A433WRI8-F1
#
_cell.length_a   1.000
_cell.length_b   1.000
_cell.length_c   1.000
_cell.angle_alpha   90.00
_cell.angle_beta   90.00
_cell.angle_gamma   90.00
#
_symmetry.space_group_name_H-M   'P 1'
#
loop_
_entity.id
_entity.type
_entity.pdbx_description
1 polymer ?
#
loop_
_entity_poly.entity_id
_entity_poly.type
_entity_poly.pdbx_seq_one_letter_code
_entity_poly.pdbx_strand_id
1 'polypeptide(L)'
;MVLLRRVRIRPRPDWTDQADHLGYTYYRNDDGSNAWREDVRYEFDHAALSLIAKTAESLHRLCLELLADIIPRPGGLDAFHIPRAAQDVVRDSWYRGDPFLLGRFDLAWGDGQPKLIEYNADTPATLPESTLMQTAWHVECGDTHAQAPLDSAAIVDRLTALYKGGHLDRVVHIVSYPDNLEDIVHARFYEHWVAQAGLEPIHCALRDLEISIGGQLLYQGVIVRGMIRMYPWELMFRDEGVRHLRSCKCHFLNPPWTSLLSNKALLPALWERFPGHPNLLEASTSPDRLRVAPPDFVVEKPIHARGGENIRILDSSGVLHAEGGSYGDYPKIYQKFADHRIDGVTASIGAWIIGKRFGGVTMRESADTVIRHSSPIVPHIVLKRAGLAKFSVPEECVKAENGDVSKAPSVQARDDITMDRIDRLRTANDAHSVSNTNRFPICEIQPEPNAQYSGSTTRSYCCIRESREMRWRST
;
A
#
# COMPACT_ATOMS: atom_id res chain seq x y z
N MET A 1 -26.90 -6.96 12.67
CA MET A 1 -26.83 -5.70 11.90
C MET A 1 -25.36 -5.29 11.88
N VAL A 2 -24.84 -4.91 10.72
CA VAL A 2 -23.45 -4.42 10.58
C VAL A 2 -23.47 -2.92 10.82
N LEU A 3 -22.57 -2.40 11.66
CA LEU A 3 -22.45 -0.97 11.96
C LEU A 3 -21.20 -0.36 11.32
N LEU A 4 -21.42 0.66 10.50
CA LEU A 4 -20.42 1.59 10.03
C LEU A 4 -21.04 2.99 10.08
N ARG A 5 -20.44 3.90 10.84
CA ARG A 5 -20.95 5.27 11.01
C ARG A 5 -19.84 6.30 11.08
N ARG A 6 -20.19 7.55 10.81
CA ARG A 6 -19.34 8.73 10.86
C ARG A 6 -19.65 9.53 12.12
N VAL A 7 -18.63 9.86 12.91
CA VAL A 7 -18.79 10.57 14.19
C VAL A 7 -17.89 11.81 14.21
N ARG A 8 -18.47 12.98 14.48
CA ARG A 8 -17.69 14.20 14.71
C ARG A 8 -16.96 14.12 16.05
N ILE A 9 -15.71 14.55 16.05
CA ILE A 9 -14.84 14.57 17.24
C ILE A 9 -14.06 15.88 17.28
N ARG A 10 -13.36 16.12 18.38
CA ARG A 10 -12.46 17.26 18.49
C ARG A 10 -11.06 16.83 18.02
N PRO A 11 -10.43 17.54 17.07
CA PRO A 11 -9.04 17.30 16.69
C PRO A 11 -8.10 17.44 17.88
N ARG A 12 -7.01 16.68 17.90
CA ARG A 12 -5.91 16.96 18.83
C ARG A 12 -5.29 18.32 18.45
N PRO A 13 -4.94 19.18 19.41
CA PRO A 13 -4.43 20.52 19.10
C PRO A 13 -3.04 20.51 18.43
N ASP A 14 -2.27 19.43 18.62
CA ASP A 14 -0.86 19.27 18.27
C ASP A 14 -0.62 18.21 17.17
N TRP A 15 -1.66 17.77 16.45
CA TRP A 15 -1.53 16.68 15.46
C TRP A 15 -0.52 16.98 14.34
N THR A 16 -0.32 18.25 13.97
CA THR A 16 0.66 18.65 12.95
C THR A 16 2.09 18.48 13.46
N ASP A 17 2.35 18.85 14.70
CA ASP A 17 3.68 18.70 15.32
C ASP A 17 4.05 17.21 15.44
N GLN A 18 3.04 16.37 15.67
CA GLN A 18 3.21 14.92 15.68
C GLN A 18 3.43 14.35 14.28
N ALA A 19 2.72 14.85 13.26
CA ALA A 19 2.96 14.46 11.88
C ALA A 19 4.42 14.75 11.48
N ASP A 20 4.92 15.94 11.81
CA ASP A 20 6.33 16.31 11.61
C ASP A 20 7.28 15.35 12.35
N HIS A 21 6.98 15.01 13.60
CA HIS A 21 7.80 14.08 14.40
C HIS A 21 7.82 12.65 13.84
N LEU A 22 6.74 12.23 13.18
CA LEU A 22 6.61 10.95 12.50
C LEU A 22 7.19 10.96 11.08
N GLY A 23 7.72 12.09 10.61
CA GLY A 23 8.25 12.25 9.25
C GLY A 23 7.16 12.31 8.17
N TYR A 24 5.89 12.50 8.55
CA TYR A 24 4.81 12.79 7.62
C TYR A 24 4.78 14.29 7.38
N THR A 25 5.32 14.75 6.25
CA THR A 25 5.52 16.18 5.96
C THR A 25 4.65 16.73 4.82
N TYR A 26 3.87 15.88 4.16
CA TYR A 26 2.93 16.27 3.09
C TYR A 26 1.46 16.29 3.55
N TYR A 27 1.19 16.46 4.85
CA TYR A 27 -0.18 16.53 5.39
C TYR A 27 -0.98 17.77 4.96
N ARG A 28 -0.36 18.68 4.20
CA ARG A 28 -1.02 19.80 3.52
C ARG A 28 -0.94 19.59 2.01
N ASN A 29 -2.08 19.64 1.35
CA ASN A 29 -2.20 19.63 -0.10
C ASN A 29 -1.76 20.99 -0.68
N ASP A 30 -1.49 21.02 -1.99
CA ASP A 30 -1.12 22.24 -2.72
C ASP A 30 -2.18 23.36 -2.63
N ASP A 31 -3.45 22.99 -2.47
CA ASP A 31 -4.57 23.93 -2.30
C ASP A 31 -4.72 24.45 -0.85
N GLY A 32 -3.82 24.04 0.06
CA GLY A 32 -3.82 24.41 1.47
C GLY A 32 -4.77 23.60 2.35
N SER A 33 -5.57 22.69 1.77
CA SER A 33 -6.37 21.73 2.55
C SER A 33 -5.48 20.66 3.19
N ASN A 34 -5.98 19.97 4.23
CA ASN A 34 -5.20 18.93 4.90
C ASN A 34 -5.47 17.55 4.28
N ALA A 35 -4.41 16.79 4.03
CA ALA A 35 -4.48 15.39 3.62
C ALA A 35 -4.85 14.45 4.80
N TRP A 36 -4.67 14.89 6.04
CA TRP A 36 -5.13 14.22 7.27
C TRP A 36 -6.04 15.15 8.09
N ARG A 37 -7.15 14.63 8.63
CA ARG A 37 -8.10 15.43 9.42
C ARG A 37 -8.70 14.64 10.59
N GLU A 38 -8.71 15.25 11.77
CA GLU A 38 -9.14 14.62 13.04
C GLU A 38 -10.42 15.23 13.64
N ASP A 39 -11.20 16.01 12.89
CA ASP A 39 -12.50 16.55 13.34
C ASP A 39 -13.66 15.54 13.16
N VAL A 40 -13.34 14.38 12.60
CA VAL A 40 -14.23 13.25 12.37
C VAL A 40 -13.46 11.96 12.57
N ARG A 41 -14.17 10.90 12.92
CA ARG A 41 -13.71 9.51 12.80
C ARG A 41 -14.80 8.61 12.26
N TYR A 42 -14.41 7.47 11.74
CA TYR A 42 -15.33 6.37 11.40
C TYR A 42 -15.31 5.28 12.48
N GLU A 43 -16.48 4.74 12.78
CA GLU A 43 -16.63 3.66 13.76
C GLU A 43 -17.17 2.42 13.07
N PHE A 44 -16.41 1.33 13.16
CA PHE A 44 -16.78 0.01 12.70
C PHE A 44 -17.21 -0.85 13.88
N ASP A 45 -18.23 -1.69 13.76
CA ASP A 45 -18.29 -2.88 14.61
C ASP A 45 -17.40 -4.01 14.07
N HIS A 46 -17.17 -5.04 14.89
CA HIS A 46 -16.39 -6.20 14.47
C HIS A 46 -16.99 -6.93 13.26
N ALA A 47 -18.31 -6.86 13.05
CA ALA A 47 -18.97 -7.51 11.92
C ALA A 47 -18.66 -6.78 10.61
N ALA A 48 -18.64 -5.45 10.63
CA ALA A 48 -18.27 -4.59 9.50
C ALA A 48 -16.83 -4.85 9.08
N LEU A 49 -15.90 -4.80 10.04
CA LEU A 49 -14.50 -5.06 9.77
C LEU A 49 -14.30 -6.48 9.21
N SER A 50 -14.97 -7.47 9.79
CA SER A 50 -14.89 -8.86 9.30
C SER A 50 -15.43 -9.01 7.88
N LEU A 51 -16.50 -8.30 7.54
CA LEU A 51 -17.07 -8.30 6.20
C LEU A 51 -16.11 -7.65 5.19
N ILE A 52 -15.51 -6.51 5.55
CA ILE A 52 -14.50 -5.81 4.72
C ILE A 52 -13.31 -6.73 4.48
N ALA A 53 -12.75 -7.33 5.54
CA ALA A 53 -11.59 -8.21 5.45
C ALA A 53 -11.83 -9.41 4.51
N LYS A 54 -12.96 -10.12 4.71
CA LYS A 54 -13.33 -11.25 3.85
C LYS A 54 -13.58 -10.83 2.41
N THR A 55 -14.19 -9.67 2.20
CA THR A 55 -14.47 -9.13 0.87
C THR A 55 -13.17 -8.78 0.16
N ALA A 56 -12.24 -8.09 0.82
CA ALA A 56 -10.95 -7.72 0.25
C ALA A 56 -10.11 -8.95 -0.14
N GLU A 57 -10.01 -9.95 0.75
CA GLU A 57 -9.32 -11.21 0.44
C GLU A 57 -9.99 -11.98 -0.72
N SER A 58 -11.33 -11.97 -0.78
CA SER A 58 -12.08 -12.60 -1.87
C SER A 58 -11.88 -11.88 -3.20
N LEU A 59 -11.95 -10.56 -3.22
CA LEU A 59 -11.69 -9.73 -4.40
C LEU A 59 -10.26 -9.94 -4.91
N HIS A 60 -9.26 -9.96 -4.01
CA HIS A 60 -7.88 -10.25 -4.39
C HIS A 60 -7.75 -11.61 -5.09
N ARG A 61 -8.38 -12.66 -4.54
CA ARG A 61 -8.42 -13.98 -5.18
C ARG A 61 -9.09 -13.95 -6.56
N LEU A 62 -10.24 -13.29 -6.71
CA LEU A 62 -10.93 -13.16 -8.00
C LEU A 62 -10.06 -12.44 -9.04
N CYS A 63 -9.31 -11.41 -8.63
CA CYS A 63 -8.35 -10.74 -9.50
C CYS A 63 -7.26 -11.71 -9.98
N LEU A 64 -6.67 -12.50 -9.08
CA LEU A 64 -5.65 -13.48 -9.46
C LEU A 64 -6.20 -14.60 -10.36
N GLU A 65 -7.42 -15.07 -10.10
CA GLU A 65 -8.11 -16.05 -10.96
C GLU A 65 -8.38 -15.49 -12.37
N LEU A 66 -8.75 -14.22 -12.48
CA LEU A 66 -8.89 -13.54 -13.77
C LEU A 66 -7.54 -13.43 -14.49
N LEU A 67 -6.47 -13.04 -13.80
CA LEU A 67 -5.16 -12.87 -14.42
C LEU A 67 -4.55 -14.20 -14.88
N ALA A 68 -4.78 -15.29 -14.12
CA ALA A 68 -4.38 -16.64 -14.50
C ALA A 68 -4.95 -17.07 -15.86
N ASP A 69 -6.13 -16.54 -16.19
CA ASP A 69 -6.82 -16.80 -17.44
C ASP A 69 -6.38 -15.87 -18.58
N ILE A 70 -6.08 -14.61 -18.27
CA ILE A 70 -5.80 -13.57 -19.27
C ILE A 70 -4.34 -13.63 -19.74
N ILE A 71 -3.40 -13.77 -18.81
CA ILE A 71 -1.96 -13.69 -19.10
C ILE A 71 -1.49 -14.72 -20.16
N PRO A 72 -1.97 -15.99 -20.14
CA PRO A 72 -1.60 -16.98 -21.15
C PRO A 72 -2.22 -16.75 -22.53
N ARG A 73 -3.31 -15.99 -22.65
CA ARG A 73 -4.03 -15.84 -23.93
C ARG A 73 -3.22 -14.96 -24.90
N PRO A 74 -3.12 -15.35 -26.19
CA PRO A 74 -2.64 -14.45 -27.23
C PRO A 74 -3.48 -13.16 -27.23
N GLY A 75 -2.82 -12.01 -27.14
CA GLY A 75 -3.49 -10.70 -27.05
C GLY A 75 -4.21 -10.41 -25.73
N GLY A 76 -4.16 -11.30 -24.72
CA GLY A 76 -4.84 -11.08 -23.44
C GLY A 76 -4.42 -9.80 -22.72
N LEU A 77 -3.17 -9.37 -22.92
CA LEU A 77 -2.62 -8.14 -22.34
C LEU A 77 -2.98 -6.87 -23.14
N ASP A 78 -3.48 -7.02 -24.38
CA ASP A 78 -3.85 -5.90 -25.25
C ASP A 78 -5.08 -5.16 -24.71
N ALA A 79 -6.03 -5.89 -24.10
CA ALA A 79 -7.20 -5.31 -23.44
C ALA A 79 -6.84 -4.43 -22.23
N PHE A 80 -5.66 -4.65 -21.64
CA PHE A 80 -5.09 -3.81 -20.58
C PHE A 80 -4.14 -2.76 -21.13
N HIS A 81 -4.03 -2.62 -22.46
CA HIS A 81 -3.13 -1.67 -23.11
C HIS A 81 -1.67 -1.76 -22.62
N ILE A 82 -1.21 -2.98 -22.29
CA ILE A 82 0.20 -3.23 -21.99
C ILE A 82 1.00 -3.11 -23.29
N PRO A 83 1.99 -2.19 -23.38
CA PRO A 83 2.80 -2.02 -24.58
C PRO A 83 3.44 -3.34 -25.01
N ARG A 84 3.53 -3.58 -26.33
CA ARG A 84 4.05 -4.84 -26.87
C ARG A 84 5.44 -5.20 -26.32
N ALA A 85 6.31 -4.20 -26.14
CA ALA A 85 7.65 -4.38 -25.58
C ALA A 85 7.66 -4.86 -24.11
N ALA A 86 6.59 -4.60 -23.35
CA ALA A 86 6.47 -4.97 -21.94
C ALA A 86 5.70 -6.27 -21.70
N GLN A 87 5.00 -6.80 -22.71
CA GLN A 87 4.12 -7.97 -22.52
C GLN A 87 4.87 -9.21 -22.05
N ASP A 88 6.07 -9.46 -22.59
CA ASP A 88 6.90 -10.59 -22.15
C ASP A 88 7.44 -10.38 -20.73
N VAL A 89 7.71 -9.14 -20.33
CA VAL A 89 8.13 -8.80 -18.96
C VAL A 89 7.01 -9.17 -17.97
N VAL A 90 5.77 -8.84 -18.30
CA VAL A 90 4.58 -9.19 -17.52
C VAL A 90 4.37 -10.70 -17.43
N ARG A 91 4.42 -11.39 -18.58
CA ARG A 91 4.25 -12.86 -18.64
C ARG A 91 5.33 -13.59 -17.87
N ASP A 92 6.59 -13.25 -18.12
CA ASP A 92 7.73 -13.89 -17.44
C ASP A 92 7.64 -13.69 -15.92
N SER A 93 7.24 -12.49 -15.48
CA SER A 93 7.03 -12.21 -14.05
C SER A 93 5.92 -13.05 -13.42
N TRP A 94 4.80 -13.23 -14.14
CA TRP A 94 3.71 -14.11 -13.69
C TRP A 94 4.15 -15.57 -13.61
N TYR A 95 4.82 -16.10 -14.64
CA TYR A 95 5.21 -17.51 -14.69
C TYR A 95 6.33 -17.87 -13.71
N ARG A 96 7.23 -16.93 -13.40
CA ARG A 96 8.19 -17.10 -12.30
C ARG A 96 7.52 -17.12 -10.92
N GLY A 97 6.27 -16.67 -10.83
CA GLY A 97 5.58 -16.50 -9.55
C GLY A 97 6.18 -15.35 -8.73
N ASP A 98 6.61 -14.27 -9.39
CA ASP A 98 7.19 -13.12 -8.70
C ASP A 98 6.19 -12.61 -7.64
N PRO A 99 6.64 -12.38 -6.39
CA PRO A 99 5.74 -12.24 -5.26
C PRO A 99 5.10 -10.86 -5.17
N PHE A 100 3.80 -10.83 -4.89
CA PHE A 100 3.10 -9.64 -4.45
C PHE A 100 3.52 -9.23 -3.03
N LEU A 101 3.78 -7.93 -2.82
CA LEU A 101 4.07 -7.35 -1.52
C LEU A 101 2.79 -6.83 -0.87
N LEU A 102 2.21 -5.75 -1.41
CA LEU A 102 1.02 -5.12 -0.84
C LEU A 102 0.22 -4.27 -1.84
N GLY A 103 -1.06 -4.03 -1.55
CA GLY A 103 -1.94 -3.17 -2.34
C GLY A 103 -3.16 -2.71 -1.54
N ARG A 104 -3.90 -1.73 -2.08
CA ARG A 104 -5.07 -1.14 -1.43
C ARG A 104 -6.27 -1.14 -2.38
N PHE A 105 -7.34 -1.82 -2.00
CA PHE A 105 -8.63 -1.64 -2.66
C PHE A 105 -9.28 -0.36 -2.18
N ASP A 106 -9.92 0.38 -3.09
CA ASP A 106 -10.85 1.43 -2.69
C ASP A 106 -12.27 0.88 -2.86
N LEU A 107 -13.02 0.84 -1.76
CA LEU A 107 -14.35 0.24 -1.68
C LEU A 107 -15.40 1.28 -1.32
N ALA A 108 -16.54 1.23 -2.02
CA ALA A 108 -17.77 1.91 -1.62
C ALA A 108 -18.51 1.06 -0.59
N TRP A 109 -19.12 1.69 0.41
CA TRP A 109 -20.05 1.01 1.31
C TRP A 109 -21.49 1.26 0.84
N GLY A 110 -22.03 0.34 0.02
CA GLY A 110 -23.36 0.45 -0.57
C GLY A 110 -24.24 -0.75 -0.23
N ASP A 111 -25.51 -0.52 0.10
CA ASP A 111 -26.48 -1.56 0.46
C ASP A 111 -26.00 -2.50 1.60
N GLY A 112 -25.22 -1.95 2.55
CA GLY A 112 -24.66 -2.70 3.67
C GLY A 112 -23.53 -3.67 3.30
N GLN A 113 -22.95 -3.56 2.10
CA GLN A 113 -21.81 -4.38 1.65
C GLN A 113 -20.72 -3.55 0.95
N PRO A 114 -19.45 -3.99 1.00
CA PRO A 114 -18.40 -3.34 0.22
C PRO A 114 -18.55 -3.63 -1.29
N LYS A 115 -18.38 -2.60 -2.12
CA LYS A 115 -18.36 -2.68 -3.59
C LYS A 115 -17.03 -2.16 -4.12
N LEU A 116 -16.43 -2.89 -5.06
CA LEU A 116 -15.13 -2.54 -5.64
C LEU A 116 -15.21 -1.30 -6.53
N ILE A 117 -14.53 -0.22 -6.15
CA ILE A 117 -14.33 0.98 -6.99
C ILE A 117 -13.08 0.81 -7.86
N GLU A 118 -11.95 0.45 -7.23
CA GLU A 118 -10.67 0.18 -7.91
C GLU A 118 -9.70 -0.59 -7.01
N TYR A 119 -8.60 -1.07 -7.60
CA TYR A 119 -7.53 -1.75 -6.88
C TYR A 119 -6.17 -1.09 -7.16
N ASN A 120 -5.60 -0.41 -6.16
CA ASN A 120 -4.27 0.20 -6.24
C ASN A 120 -3.21 -0.82 -5.78
N ALA A 121 -2.70 -1.62 -6.70
CA ALA A 121 -1.86 -2.79 -6.40
C ALA A 121 -0.40 -2.68 -6.90
N ASP A 122 -0.04 -1.58 -7.54
CA ASP A 122 1.30 -1.31 -8.09
C ASP A 122 2.08 -0.44 -7.11
N THR A 123 1.64 0.82 -6.95
CA THR A 123 2.23 1.80 -6.03
C THR A 123 1.16 2.41 -5.14
N PRO A 124 0.63 1.66 -4.15
CA PRO A 124 -0.37 2.17 -3.24
C PRO A 124 0.22 3.28 -2.35
N ALA A 125 -0.50 4.40 -2.26
CA ALA A 125 -0.16 5.53 -1.41
C ALA A 125 -0.92 5.49 -0.07
N THR A 126 -0.85 6.57 0.71
CA THR A 126 -1.43 6.77 2.05
C THR A 126 -0.78 5.96 3.17
N LEU A 127 0.50 5.58 3.04
CA LEU A 127 1.17 4.74 4.06
C LEU A 127 1.28 5.44 5.43
N PRO A 128 1.68 6.72 5.54
CA PRO A 128 1.76 7.41 6.83
C PRO A 128 0.41 7.45 7.56
N GLU A 129 -0.65 7.81 6.84
CA GLU A 129 -2.01 7.93 7.37
C GLU A 129 -2.56 6.57 7.80
N SER A 130 -2.28 5.53 7.01
CA SER A 130 -2.78 4.17 7.26
C SER A 130 -2.03 3.46 8.37
N THR A 131 -0.88 3.97 8.83
CA THR A 131 -0.01 3.29 9.80
C THR A 131 0.23 4.15 11.04
N LEU A 132 1.29 4.96 11.02
CA LEU A 132 1.77 5.68 12.19
C LEU A 132 0.82 6.78 12.64
N MET A 133 0.23 7.55 11.73
CA MET A 133 -0.71 8.63 12.10
C MET A 133 -1.98 8.08 12.75
N GLN A 134 -2.61 7.08 12.12
CA GLN A 134 -3.76 6.38 12.71
C GLN A 134 -3.42 5.79 14.09
N THR A 135 -2.24 5.17 14.22
CA THR A 135 -1.81 4.56 15.49
C THR A 135 -1.56 5.60 16.58
N ALA A 136 -0.86 6.69 16.26
CA ALA A 136 -0.59 7.79 17.17
C ALA A 136 -1.89 8.45 17.65
N TRP A 137 -2.80 8.74 16.72
CA TRP A 137 -4.12 9.28 17.03
C TRP A 137 -4.91 8.39 18.00
N HIS A 138 -4.94 7.08 17.75
CA HIS A 138 -5.68 6.13 18.59
C HIS A 138 -5.12 6.04 20.02
N VAL A 139 -3.79 5.96 20.15
CA VAL A 139 -3.10 5.86 21.45
C VAL A 139 -3.34 7.11 22.30
N GLU A 140 -3.20 8.29 21.72
CA GLU A 140 -3.26 9.53 22.47
C GLU A 140 -4.68 9.99 22.81
N CYS A 141 -5.66 9.62 21.98
CA CYS A 141 -7.07 9.82 22.34
C CYS A 141 -7.50 8.93 23.52
N GLY A 142 -6.63 8.01 23.99
CA GLY A 142 -6.93 7.10 25.08
C GLY A 142 -8.11 6.17 24.78
N ASP A 143 -8.34 5.87 23.49
CA ASP A 143 -9.55 5.18 23.07
C ASP A 143 -9.52 3.71 23.52
N THR A 144 -10.54 3.30 24.27
CA THR A 144 -10.67 1.93 24.77
C THR A 144 -11.09 0.95 23.69
N HIS A 145 -11.58 1.42 22.54
CA HIS A 145 -11.93 0.60 21.39
C HIS A 145 -10.67 0.09 20.66
N ALA A 146 -10.84 -0.91 19.80
CA ALA A 146 -9.74 -1.38 18.96
C ALA A 146 -9.57 -0.45 17.75
N GLN A 147 -8.54 -0.69 16.96
CA GLN A 147 -8.32 -0.07 15.65
C GLN A 147 -7.87 -1.14 14.66
N ALA A 148 -7.80 -0.79 13.38
CA ALA A 148 -7.31 -1.68 12.33
C ALA A 148 -6.50 -0.87 11.29
N PRO A 149 -5.36 -0.26 11.67
CA PRO A 149 -4.45 0.37 10.70
C PRO A 149 -3.86 -0.71 9.77
N LEU A 150 -3.18 -0.27 8.71
CA LEU A 150 -2.28 -1.12 7.93
C LEU A 150 -1.23 -1.75 8.86
N ASP A 151 -1.14 -3.07 8.83
CA ASP A 151 -0.30 -3.89 9.70
C ASP A 151 1.16 -3.89 9.22
N SER A 152 1.92 -2.91 9.69
CA SER A 152 3.35 -2.80 9.44
C SER A 152 4.14 -4.04 9.86
N ALA A 153 3.73 -4.74 10.92
CA ALA A 153 4.42 -5.95 11.38
C ALA A 153 4.25 -7.09 10.35
N ALA A 154 3.04 -7.24 9.79
CA ALA A 154 2.80 -8.20 8.72
C ALA A 154 3.58 -7.86 7.43
N ILE A 155 3.84 -6.58 7.13
CA ILE A 155 4.72 -6.17 6.01
C ILE A 155 6.17 -6.60 6.30
N VAL A 156 6.67 -6.35 7.51
CA VAL A 156 8.02 -6.75 7.93
C VAL A 156 8.19 -8.28 7.86
N ASP A 157 7.25 -9.03 8.42
CA ASP A 157 7.25 -10.49 8.37
C ASP A 157 7.24 -11.01 6.92
N ARG A 158 6.47 -10.34 6.05
CA ARG A 158 6.43 -10.65 4.62
C ARG A 158 7.78 -10.42 3.96
N LEU A 159 8.43 -9.29 4.20
CA LEU A 159 9.77 -8.98 3.66
C LEU A 159 10.81 -10.00 4.15
N THR A 160 10.78 -10.35 5.43
CA THR A 160 11.65 -11.41 5.99
C THR A 160 11.40 -12.76 5.30
N ALA A 161 10.15 -13.13 5.07
CA ALA A 161 9.81 -14.37 4.36
C ALA A 161 10.27 -14.35 2.90
N LEU A 162 10.18 -13.21 2.21
CA LEU A 162 10.66 -13.04 0.84
C LEU A 162 12.17 -13.21 0.73
N TYR A 163 12.93 -12.61 1.66
CA TYR A 163 14.37 -12.79 1.74
C TYR A 163 14.76 -14.25 2.01
N LYS A 164 14.16 -14.88 3.02
CA LYS A 164 14.41 -16.30 3.33
C LYS A 164 14.04 -17.25 2.19
N GLY A 165 13.05 -16.88 1.38
CA GLY A 165 12.63 -17.63 0.19
C GLY A 165 13.47 -17.35 -1.06
N GLY A 166 14.50 -16.50 -1.01
CA GLY A 166 15.32 -16.16 -2.16
C GLY A 166 14.62 -15.28 -3.21
N HIS A 167 13.51 -14.63 -2.84
CA HIS A 167 12.80 -13.70 -3.71
C HIS A 167 13.24 -12.25 -3.54
N LEU A 168 14.09 -11.98 -2.56
CA LEU A 168 14.65 -10.66 -2.29
C LEU A 168 16.11 -10.84 -1.83
N ASP A 169 16.99 -9.94 -2.25
CA ASP A 169 18.38 -9.91 -1.79
C ASP A 169 18.51 -9.20 -0.44
N ARG A 170 19.68 -9.36 0.19
CA ARG A 170 19.98 -8.67 1.47
C ARG A 170 19.94 -7.14 1.32
N VAL A 171 20.35 -6.62 0.16
CA VAL A 171 20.28 -5.20 -0.17
C VAL A 171 19.03 -4.92 -1.01
N VAL A 172 18.21 -3.98 -0.57
CA VAL A 172 16.95 -3.61 -1.25
C VAL A 172 16.97 -2.12 -1.56
N HIS A 173 16.88 -1.78 -2.85
CA HIS A 173 16.80 -0.38 -3.26
C HIS A 173 15.37 0.11 -3.14
N ILE A 174 15.17 1.25 -2.49
CA ILE A 174 13.88 1.92 -2.36
C ILE A 174 13.92 3.15 -3.26
N VAL A 175 13.15 3.10 -4.34
CA VAL A 175 13.25 4.06 -5.44
C VAL A 175 12.04 4.99 -5.45
N SER A 176 12.25 6.24 -5.03
CA SER A 176 11.23 7.29 -5.10
C SER A 176 11.18 7.92 -6.49
N TYR A 177 10.03 8.48 -6.86
CA TYR A 177 9.97 9.37 -8.02
C TYR A 177 10.72 10.68 -7.71
N PRO A 178 11.48 11.24 -8.65
CA PRO A 178 12.26 12.45 -8.41
C PRO A 178 11.38 13.64 -8.03
N ASP A 179 11.80 14.40 -7.02
CA ASP A 179 11.20 15.69 -6.62
C ASP A 179 9.70 15.61 -6.23
N ASN A 180 9.21 14.42 -5.87
CA ASN A 180 7.86 14.22 -5.33
C ASN A 180 7.97 13.93 -3.82
N LEU A 181 7.49 14.88 -3.00
CA LEU A 181 7.58 14.79 -1.54
C LEU A 181 6.80 13.60 -0.97
N GLU A 182 5.60 13.35 -1.49
CA GLU A 182 4.77 12.21 -1.07
C GLU A 182 5.53 10.89 -1.29
N ASP A 183 6.07 10.68 -2.49
CA ASP A 183 6.81 9.46 -2.84
C ASP A 183 8.09 9.30 -2.01
N ILE A 184 8.80 10.40 -1.72
CA ILE A 184 9.99 10.38 -0.85
C ILE A 184 9.60 9.92 0.55
N VAL A 185 8.50 10.44 1.11
CA VAL A 185 8.01 10.03 2.44
C VAL A 185 7.59 8.57 2.41
N HIS A 186 6.84 8.12 1.41
CA HIS A 186 6.47 6.72 1.25
C HIS A 186 7.69 5.79 1.15
N ALA A 187 8.72 6.18 0.40
CA ALA A 187 9.98 5.45 0.31
C ALA A 187 10.67 5.34 1.68
N ARG A 188 10.62 6.36 2.54
CA ARG A 188 11.13 6.25 3.92
C ARG A 188 10.38 5.20 4.73
N PHE A 189 9.07 5.03 4.56
CA PHE A 189 8.34 3.97 5.26
C PHE A 189 8.82 2.58 4.84
N TYR A 190 9.03 2.35 3.55
CA TYR A 190 9.61 1.09 3.06
C TYR A 190 11.03 0.86 3.55
N GLU A 191 11.87 1.90 3.60
CA GLU A 191 13.22 1.82 4.19
C GLU A 191 13.17 1.31 5.64
N HIS A 192 12.27 1.86 6.47
CA HIS A 192 12.10 1.40 7.84
C HIS A 192 11.65 -0.06 7.92
N TRP A 193 10.68 -0.49 7.11
CA TRP A 193 10.21 -1.88 7.14
C TRP A 193 11.25 -2.88 6.63
N VAL A 194 12.02 -2.50 5.61
CA VAL A 194 13.15 -3.32 5.13
C VAL A 194 14.23 -3.45 6.20
N ALA A 195 14.59 -2.35 6.89
CA ALA A 195 15.52 -2.40 8.01
C ALA A 195 15.01 -3.27 9.17
N GLN A 196 13.74 -3.14 9.54
CA GLN A 196 13.09 -3.96 10.57
C GLN A 196 13.05 -5.44 10.20
N ALA A 197 12.99 -5.77 8.91
CA ALA A 197 13.07 -7.15 8.41
C ALA A 197 14.50 -7.73 8.47
N GLY A 198 15.49 -6.97 8.92
CA GLY A 198 16.90 -7.36 9.00
C GLY A 198 17.66 -7.24 7.68
N LEU A 199 17.12 -6.47 6.72
CA LEU A 199 17.72 -6.22 5.41
C LEU A 199 18.38 -4.84 5.36
N GLU A 200 19.15 -4.59 4.31
CA GLU A 200 19.89 -3.35 4.09
C GLU A 200 19.16 -2.48 3.04
N PRO A 201 18.35 -1.49 3.46
CA PRO A 201 17.70 -0.58 2.53
C PRO A 201 18.69 0.45 1.96
N ILE A 202 18.56 0.75 0.67
CA ILE A 202 19.23 1.88 0.02
C ILE A 202 18.16 2.75 -0.63
N HIS A 203 17.92 3.95 -0.10
CA HIS A 203 17.02 4.91 -0.74
C HIS A 203 17.77 5.69 -1.83
N CYS A 204 17.26 5.67 -3.05
CA CYS A 204 17.70 6.53 -4.16
C CYS A 204 16.51 7.05 -4.97
N ALA A 205 16.71 8.10 -5.77
CA ALA A 205 15.68 8.56 -6.70
C ALA A 205 15.81 7.84 -8.04
N LEU A 206 14.70 7.71 -8.78
CA LEU A 206 14.69 7.07 -10.11
C LEU A 206 15.75 7.65 -11.06
N ARG A 207 15.97 8.97 -11.01
CA ARG A 207 16.94 9.70 -11.85
C ARG A 207 18.40 9.32 -11.59
N ASP A 208 18.68 8.69 -10.43
CA ASP A 208 20.02 8.27 -10.02
C ASP A 208 20.33 6.84 -10.46
N LEU A 209 19.36 6.13 -11.05
CA LEU A 209 19.57 4.82 -11.62
C LEU A 209 20.23 4.92 -12.99
N GLU A 210 21.12 3.98 -13.25
CA GLU A 210 21.84 3.85 -14.51
C GLU A 210 21.52 2.50 -15.15
N ILE A 211 21.77 2.39 -16.45
CA ILE A 211 21.74 1.10 -17.15
C ILE A 211 23.15 0.76 -17.62
N SER A 212 23.63 -0.42 -17.25
CA SER A 212 24.91 -0.96 -17.72
C SER A 212 24.86 -1.27 -19.21
N ILE A 213 26.03 -1.42 -19.85
CA ILE A 213 26.13 -1.87 -21.25
C ILE A 213 25.42 -3.23 -21.45
N GLY A 214 25.39 -4.07 -20.42
CA GLY A 214 24.71 -5.37 -20.42
C GLY A 214 23.22 -5.31 -20.07
N GLY A 215 22.62 -4.12 -19.93
CA GLY A 215 21.20 -3.94 -19.63
C GLY A 215 20.81 -4.19 -18.18
N GLN A 216 21.76 -4.14 -17.24
CA GLN A 216 21.46 -4.25 -15.81
C GLN A 216 21.19 -2.88 -15.21
N LEU A 217 20.28 -2.81 -14.25
CA LEU A 217 20.06 -1.60 -13.46
C LEU A 217 21.21 -1.43 -12.47
N LEU A 218 21.76 -0.23 -12.40
CA LEU A 218 22.81 0.13 -11.47
C LEU A 218 22.40 1.34 -10.61
N TYR A 219 22.97 1.44 -9.43
CA TYR A 219 22.98 2.65 -8.62
C TYR A 219 24.41 2.86 -8.13
N GLN A 220 25.02 4.02 -8.47
CA GLN A 220 26.42 4.31 -8.18
C GLN A 220 27.37 3.20 -8.69
N GLY A 221 27.12 2.67 -9.89
CA GLY A 221 27.87 1.57 -10.48
C GLY A 221 27.63 0.17 -9.87
N VAL A 222 26.79 0.02 -8.84
CA VAL A 222 26.46 -1.26 -8.20
C VAL A 222 25.16 -1.82 -8.76
N ILE A 223 25.12 -3.12 -9.08
CA ILE A 223 23.91 -3.78 -9.61
C ILE A 223 22.76 -3.73 -8.61
N VAL A 224 21.61 -3.24 -9.06
CA VAL A 224 20.36 -3.25 -8.31
C VAL A 224 19.67 -4.61 -8.48
N ARG A 225 19.71 -5.44 -7.43
CA ARG A 225 19.13 -6.79 -7.49
C ARG A 225 17.72 -6.91 -6.92
N GLY A 226 17.38 -6.10 -5.92
CA GLY A 226 16.03 -6.01 -5.35
C GLY A 226 15.57 -4.56 -5.29
N MET A 227 14.32 -4.30 -5.65
CA MET A 227 13.77 -2.95 -5.74
C MET A 227 12.33 -2.89 -5.22
N ILE A 228 12.06 -1.95 -4.31
CA ILE A 228 10.73 -1.38 -4.07
C ILE A 228 10.70 -0.01 -4.73
N ARG A 229 9.62 0.34 -5.44
CA ARG A 229 9.56 1.59 -6.21
C ARG A 229 8.23 2.30 -6.12
N MET A 230 8.27 3.63 -6.20
CA MET A 230 7.09 4.50 -6.28
C MET A 230 6.73 4.89 -7.73
N TYR A 231 7.63 4.67 -8.68
CA TYR A 231 7.37 4.92 -10.10
C TYR A 231 6.51 3.81 -10.74
N PRO A 232 5.29 4.07 -11.22
CA PRO A 232 4.34 3.02 -11.62
C PRO A 232 4.75 2.27 -12.89
N TRP A 233 4.31 1.00 -13.00
CA TRP A 233 4.58 0.14 -14.16
C TRP A 233 4.08 0.74 -15.47
N GLU A 234 2.96 1.47 -15.43
CA GLU A 234 2.39 2.08 -16.63
C GLU A 234 3.35 3.07 -17.30
N LEU A 235 4.07 3.88 -16.50
CA LEU A 235 5.09 4.80 -17.00
C LEU A 235 6.36 4.03 -17.37
N MET A 236 6.80 3.13 -16.49
CA MET A 236 8.01 2.34 -16.69
C MET A 236 7.97 1.44 -17.94
N PHE A 237 6.79 1.00 -18.37
CA PHE A 237 6.58 0.23 -19.60
C PHE A 237 6.57 1.08 -20.87
N ARG A 238 6.41 2.40 -20.74
CA ARG A 238 6.40 3.37 -21.84
C ARG A 238 7.72 4.11 -21.98
N ASP A 239 8.55 4.07 -20.95
CA ASP A 239 9.93 4.55 -21.01
C ASP A 239 10.81 3.71 -21.92
N GLU A 240 11.84 4.35 -22.46
CA GLU A 240 12.87 3.70 -23.27
C GLU A 240 13.55 2.53 -22.52
N GLY A 241 13.66 2.65 -21.19
CA GLY A 241 14.23 1.61 -20.31
C GLY A 241 13.51 0.26 -20.34
N VAL A 242 12.27 0.21 -20.86
CA VAL A 242 11.46 -1.03 -20.95
C VAL A 242 12.21 -2.20 -21.60
N ARG A 243 13.09 -1.90 -22.58
CA ARG A 243 13.88 -2.92 -23.31
C ARG A 243 14.82 -3.73 -22.41
N HIS A 244 15.19 -3.19 -21.25
CA HIS A 244 16.13 -3.81 -20.32
C HIS A 244 15.43 -4.57 -19.20
N LEU A 245 14.13 -4.34 -18.96
CA LEU A 245 13.41 -4.91 -17.80
C LEU A 245 13.44 -6.44 -17.78
N ARG A 246 13.37 -7.08 -18.95
CA ARG A 246 13.40 -8.55 -19.07
C ARG A 246 14.76 -9.13 -18.66
N SER A 247 15.85 -8.45 -18.97
CA SER A 247 17.23 -8.94 -18.78
C SER A 247 17.93 -8.34 -17.56
N CYS A 248 17.37 -7.34 -16.89
CA CYS A 248 18.03 -6.63 -15.81
C CYS A 248 18.30 -7.46 -14.55
N LYS A 249 17.63 -8.62 -14.41
CA LYS A 249 17.72 -9.55 -13.26
C LYS A 249 17.37 -8.90 -11.91
N CYS A 250 16.64 -7.80 -11.93
CA CYS A 250 16.12 -7.14 -10.72
C CYS A 250 14.80 -7.79 -10.28
N HIS A 251 14.68 -8.05 -8.99
CA HIS A 251 13.47 -8.49 -8.33
C HIS A 251 12.67 -7.26 -7.90
N PHE A 252 11.51 -7.04 -8.54
CA PHE A 252 10.66 -5.89 -8.29
C PHE A 252 9.53 -6.21 -7.31
N LEU A 253 9.31 -5.32 -6.34
CA LEU A 253 8.19 -5.34 -5.41
C LEU A 253 7.44 -3.99 -5.50
N ASN A 254 6.21 -3.92 -5.98
CA ASN A 254 5.41 -4.99 -6.58
C ASN A 254 5.90 -5.42 -7.98
N PRO A 255 5.65 -6.69 -8.37
CA PRO A 255 6.21 -7.26 -9.61
C PRO A 255 5.45 -6.83 -10.88
N PRO A 256 6.05 -6.93 -12.09
CA PRO A 256 5.46 -6.49 -13.36
C PRO A 256 4.00 -6.88 -13.62
N TRP A 257 3.58 -8.09 -13.23
CA TRP A 257 2.21 -8.54 -13.47
C TRP A 257 1.15 -7.74 -12.69
N THR A 258 1.53 -7.03 -11.63
CA THR A 258 0.63 -6.15 -10.86
C THR A 258 0.21 -4.89 -11.63
N SER A 259 0.87 -4.59 -12.75
CA SER A 259 0.42 -3.57 -13.71
C SER A 259 -1.03 -3.81 -14.17
N LEU A 260 -1.45 -5.07 -14.28
CA LEU A 260 -2.81 -5.45 -14.64
C LEU A 260 -3.80 -5.20 -13.50
N LEU A 261 -3.36 -5.36 -12.25
CA LEU A 261 -4.21 -5.14 -11.08
C LEU A 261 -4.54 -3.65 -10.86
N SER A 262 -3.60 -2.75 -11.16
CA SER A 262 -3.80 -1.30 -11.02
C SER A 262 -4.43 -0.62 -12.22
N ASN A 263 -4.70 -1.38 -13.28
CA ASN A 263 -5.30 -0.89 -14.49
C ASN A 263 -6.81 -1.04 -14.42
N LYS A 264 -7.57 0.03 -14.66
CA LYS A 264 -9.04 0.00 -14.53
C LYS A 264 -9.73 -0.89 -15.57
N ALA A 265 -9.04 -1.34 -16.63
CA ALA A 265 -9.51 -2.43 -17.50
C ALA A 265 -9.77 -3.75 -16.72
N LEU A 266 -9.20 -3.89 -15.52
CA LEU A 266 -9.53 -4.97 -14.58
C LEU A 266 -11.02 -5.02 -14.25
N LEU A 267 -11.68 -3.87 -14.10
CA LEU A 267 -13.07 -3.77 -13.64
C LEU A 267 -14.06 -4.39 -14.63
N PRO A 268 -14.10 -4.00 -15.93
CA PRO A 268 -14.96 -4.68 -16.90
C PRO A 268 -14.58 -6.15 -17.09
N ALA A 269 -13.29 -6.51 -17.04
CA ALA A 269 -12.86 -7.90 -17.17
C ALA A 269 -13.33 -8.78 -15.99
N LEU A 270 -13.31 -8.25 -14.75
CA LEU A 270 -13.87 -8.90 -13.58
C LEU A 270 -15.38 -9.08 -13.71
N TRP A 271 -16.08 -8.04 -14.15
CA TRP A 271 -17.53 -8.08 -14.32
C TRP A 271 -17.97 -9.10 -15.39
N GLU A 272 -17.26 -9.14 -16.53
CA GLU A 272 -17.52 -10.11 -17.59
C GLU A 272 -17.29 -11.56 -17.12
N ARG A 273 -16.24 -11.80 -16.33
CA ARG A 273 -15.93 -13.14 -15.82
C ARG A 273 -16.84 -13.58 -14.67
N PHE A 274 -17.24 -12.64 -13.81
CA PHE A 274 -18.02 -12.90 -12.59
C PHE A 274 -19.30 -12.04 -12.56
N PRO A 275 -20.20 -12.19 -13.54
CA PRO A 275 -21.38 -11.34 -13.65
C PRO A 275 -22.30 -11.50 -12.44
N GLY A 276 -22.77 -10.37 -11.91
CA GLY A 276 -23.68 -10.35 -10.76
C GLY A 276 -23.01 -10.63 -9.40
N HIS A 277 -21.69 -10.71 -9.33
CA HIS A 277 -21.00 -10.87 -8.05
C HIS A 277 -21.34 -9.71 -7.09
N PRO A 278 -21.70 -9.97 -5.82
CA PRO A 278 -22.27 -8.96 -4.93
C PRO A 278 -21.32 -7.81 -4.60
N ASN A 279 -20.00 -8.01 -4.69
CA ASN A 279 -19.00 -6.97 -4.43
C ASN A 279 -18.45 -6.29 -5.70
N LEU A 280 -18.96 -6.63 -6.88
CA LEU A 280 -18.59 -5.98 -8.13
C LEU A 280 -19.69 -5.00 -8.56
N LEU A 281 -19.27 -3.95 -9.25
CA LEU A 281 -20.14 -3.01 -9.95
C LEU A 281 -20.13 -3.36 -11.43
N GLU A 282 -21.27 -3.21 -12.09
CA GLU A 282 -21.38 -3.39 -13.54
C GLU A 282 -20.37 -2.47 -14.23
N ALA A 283 -19.54 -3.04 -15.11
CA ALA A 283 -18.49 -2.28 -15.79
C ALA A 283 -18.32 -2.74 -17.23
N SER A 284 -17.96 -1.81 -18.11
CA SER A 284 -17.71 -2.07 -19.52
C SER A 284 -16.63 -1.15 -20.09
N THR A 285 -16.03 -1.54 -21.21
CA THR A 285 -15.18 -0.68 -22.04
C THR A 285 -15.99 0.20 -23.00
N SER A 286 -17.30 -0.04 -23.12
CA SER A 286 -18.21 0.72 -23.99
C SER A 286 -19.40 1.23 -23.16
N PRO A 287 -19.78 2.52 -23.31
CA PRO A 287 -20.87 3.09 -22.54
C PRO A 287 -22.22 2.46 -22.90
N ASP A 288 -22.42 2.09 -24.17
CA ASP A 288 -23.69 1.53 -24.69
C ASP A 288 -24.04 0.16 -24.11
N ARG A 289 -23.08 -0.52 -23.50
CA ARG A 289 -23.27 -1.83 -22.86
C ARG A 289 -23.82 -1.73 -21.44
N LEU A 290 -23.74 -0.55 -20.82
CA LEU A 290 -24.33 -0.31 -19.51
C LEU A 290 -25.76 0.19 -19.69
N ARG A 291 -26.71 -0.46 -19.02
CA ARG A 291 -28.09 0.03 -19.01
C ARG A 291 -28.18 1.21 -18.05
N VAL A 292 -28.09 2.43 -18.58
CA VAL A 292 -28.33 3.66 -17.82
C VAL A 292 -29.78 4.07 -18.02
N ALA A 293 -30.61 3.89 -16.99
CA ALA A 293 -31.95 4.48 -16.93
C ALA A 293 -32.03 5.36 -15.68
N PRO A 294 -32.69 6.53 -15.72
CA PRO A 294 -32.89 7.33 -14.52
C PRO A 294 -33.42 6.47 -13.36
N PRO A 295 -32.85 6.57 -12.14
CA PRO A 295 -31.86 7.55 -11.67
C PRO A 295 -30.39 7.04 -11.68
N ASP A 296 -30.05 6.03 -12.49
CA ASP A 296 -28.70 5.45 -12.50
C ASP A 296 -27.66 6.42 -13.07
N PHE A 297 -26.47 6.43 -12.45
CA PHE A 297 -25.29 7.15 -12.92
C PHE A 297 -24.19 6.17 -13.36
N VAL A 298 -23.35 6.61 -14.29
CA VAL A 298 -22.16 5.89 -14.75
C VAL A 298 -20.92 6.75 -14.54
N VAL A 299 -19.85 6.13 -14.08
CA VAL A 299 -18.55 6.77 -13.91
C VAL A 299 -17.64 6.35 -15.06
N GLU A 300 -17.25 7.32 -15.88
CA GLU A 300 -16.22 7.17 -16.90
C GLU A 300 -14.84 7.40 -16.26
N LYS A 301 -13.91 6.47 -16.49
CA LYS A 301 -12.57 6.49 -15.89
C LYS A 301 -11.51 6.12 -16.93
N PRO A 302 -10.43 6.91 -17.11
CA PRO A 302 -9.30 6.46 -17.92
C PRO A 302 -8.58 5.28 -17.26
N ILE A 303 -8.11 4.32 -18.07
CA ILE A 303 -7.57 3.04 -17.59
C ILE A 303 -6.37 3.16 -16.62
N HIS A 304 -5.59 4.24 -16.72
CA HIS A 304 -4.40 4.50 -15.89
C HIS A 304 -4.60 5.64 -14.89
N ALA A 305 -5.78 6.26 -14.83
CA ALA A 305 -6.02 7.41 -13.97
C ALA A 305 -5.74 7.08 -12.50
N ARG A 306 -5.25 8.07 -11.75
CA ARG A 306 -4.97 8.00 -10.32
C ARG A 306 -5.57 9.20 -9.63
N GLY A 307 -5.84 9.11 -8.32
CA GLY A 307 -6.20 10.28 -7.52
C GLY A 307 -7.49 11.01 -7.91
N GLY A 308 -8.40 10.36 -8.66
CA GLY A 308 -9.63 10.98 -9.16
C GLY A 308 -9.49 11.76 -10.47
N GLU A 309 -8.29 11.83 -11.07
CA GLU A 309 -8.07 12.59 -12.31
C GLU A 309 -8.91 12.10 -13.49
N ASN A 310 -9.41 13.07 -14.27
CA ASN A 310 -10.21 12.83 -15.49
C ASN A 310 -11.45 11.94 -15.28
N ILE A 311 -11.92 11.80 -14.05
CA ILE A 311 -13.17 11.11 -13.75
C ILE A 311 -14.35 11.96 -14.23
N ARG A 312 -15.32 11.31 -14.86
CA ARG A 312 -16.60 11.91 -15.23
C ARG A 312 -17.75 11.11 -14.68
N ILE A 313 -18.75 11.79 -14.13
CA ILE A 313 -20.04 11.19 -13.75
C ILE A 313 -21.06 11.55 -14.83
N LEU A 314 -21.73 10.54 -15.35
CA LEU A 314 -22.66 10.60 -16.47
C LEU A 314 -24.04 10.13 -16.04
N ASP A 315 -25.09 10.71 -16.59
CA ASP A 315 -26.47 10.21 -16.52
C ASP A 315 -27.10 10.14 -17.91
N SER A 316 -28.42 9.93 -17.98
CA SER A 316 -29.16 9.94 -19.25
C SER A 316 -29.20 11.29 -19.97
N SER A 317 -28.86 12.39 -19.28
CA SER A 317 -28.86 13.76 -19.81
C SER A 317 -27.49 14.25 -20.28
N GLY A 318 -26.40 13.62 -19.81
CA GLY A 318 -25.04 13.91 -20.25
C GLY A 318 -24.01 13.84 -19.12
N VAL A 319 -23.02 14.73 -19.16
CA VAL A 319 -21.96 14.82 -18.15
C VAL A 319 -22.44 15.69 -16.99
N LEU A 320 -22.53 15.11 -15.79
CA LEU A 320 -22.91 15.82 -14.56
C LEU A 320 -21.72 16.39 -13.79
N HIS A 321 -20.59 15.67 -13.84
CA HIS A 321 -19.35 16.06 -13.19
C HIS A 321 -18.17 15.68 -14.06
N ALA A 322 -17.14 16.52 -14.09
CA ALA A 322 -15.91 16.26 -14.84
C ALA A 322 -14.72 16.82 -14.07
N GLU A 323 -13.67 16.02 -13.97
CA GLU A 323 -12.40 16.44 -13.37
C GLU A 323 -11.34 16.64 -14.45
N GLY A 324 -10.45 17.62 -14.24
CA GLY A 324 -9.25 17.77 -15.03
C GLY A 324 -8.22 16.68 -14.70
N GLY A 325 -7.13 16.64 -15.47
CA GLY A 325 -6.03 15.71 -15.23
C GLY A 325 -5.24 15.36 -16.48
N SER A 326 -4.15 14.64 -16.29
CA SER A 326 -3.16 14.25 -17.30
C SER A 326 -3.50 12.94 -18.03
N TYR A 327 -4.51 12.20 -17.58
CA TYR A 327 -4.91 10.90 -18.09
C TYR A 327 -6.00 10.95 -19.18
N GLY A 328 -6.41 12.14 -19.59
CA GLY A 328 -7.56 12.37 -20.49
C GLY A 328 -7.47 11.67 -21.85
N ASP A 329 -6.28 11.31 -22.33
CA ASP A 329 -6.08 10.67 -23.64
C ASP A 329 -6.10 9.14 -23.59
N TYR A 330 -5.92 8.52 -22.41
CA TYR A 330 -5.90 7.05 -22.29
C TYR A 330 -7.28 6.44 -22.52
N PRO A 331 -7.43 5.22 -23.02
CA PRO A 331 -8.73 4.53 -23.14
C PRO A 331 -9.57 4.57 -21.85
N LYS A 332 -10.89 4.53 -22.00
CA LYS A 332 -11.85 4.73 -20.89
C LYS A 332 -12.56 3.42 -20.60
N ILE A 333 -12.89 3.23 -19.32
CA ILE A 333 -13.91 2.28 -18.89
C ILE A 333 -15.08 3.06 -18.31
N TYR A 334 -16.22 2.38 -18.24
CA TYR A 334 -17.46 2.88 -17.68
C TYR A 334 -17.87 1.91 -16.59
N GLN A 335 -18.19 2.42 -15.41
CA GLN A 335 -18.59 1.61 -14.25
C GLN A 335 -19.86 2.21 -13.65
N LYS A 336 -20.84 1.37 -13.30
CA LYS A 336 -22.04 1.80 -12.59
C LYS A 336 -21.64 2.53 -11.30
N PHE A 337 -22.22 3.70 -11.07
CA PHE A 337 -22.00 4.48 -9.87
C PHE A 337 -22.50 3.72 -8.64
N ALA A 338 -21.73 3.80 -7.56
CA ALA A 338 -22.15 3.31 -6.25
C ALA A 338 -22.24 4.51 -5.31
N ASP A 339 -23.42 4.72 -4.69
CA ASP A 339 -23.53 5.68 -3.60
C ASP A 339 -22.68 5.17 -2.42
N HIS A 340 -21.56 5.84 -2.21
CA HIS A 340 -20.59 5.56 -1.16
C HIS A 340 -20.74 6.51 0.04
N ARG A 341 -21.89 7.18 0.18
CA ARG A 341 -22.11 8.07 1.32
C ARG A 341 -22.34 7.28 2.60
N ILE A 342 -21.62 7.65 3.65
CA ILE A 342 -21.82 7.18 5.02
C ILE A 342 -22.25 8.38 5.84
N ASP A 343 -23.44 8.30 6.45
CA ASP A 343 -24.09 9.41 7.15
C ASP A 343 -24.12 10.71 6.33
N GLY A 344 -24.41 10.58 5.03
CA GLY A 344 -24.56 11.69 4.10
C GLY A 344 -23.27 12.24 3.50
N VAL A 345 -22.09 11.74 3.89
CA VAL A 345 -20.79 12.19 3.39
C VAL A 345 -20.15 11.10 2.52
N THR A 346 -19.68 11.50 1.34
CA THR A 346 -18.94 10.63 0.41
C THR A 346 -17.70 10.07 1.08
N ALA A 347 -17.58 8.74 1.18
CA ALA A 347 -16.42 8.11 1.80
C ALA A 347 -16.03 6.78 1.13
N SER A 348 -14.73 6.52 1.06
CA SER A 348 -14.20 5.24 0.59
C SER A 348 -13.45 4.53 1.71
N ILE A 349 -13.62 3.22 1.74
CA ILE A 349 -12.85 2.31 2.60
C ILE A 349 -11.65 1.83 1.78
N GLY A 350 -10.46 2.28 2.14
CA GLY A 350 -9.19 1.71 1.68
C GLY A 350 -8.95 0.39 2.40
N ALA A 351 -9.12 -0.76 1.74
CA ALA A 351 -8.86 -2.07 2.33
C ALA A 351 -7.52 -2.63 1.84
N TRP A 352 -6.56 -2.77 2.77
CA TRP A 352 -5.21 -3.20 2.46
C TRP A 352 -5.10 -4.72 2.33
N ILE A 353 -4.26 -5.16 1.40
CA ILE A 353 -3.83 -6.55 1.24
C ILE A 353 -2.31 -6.59 1.36
N ILE A 354 -1.79 -7.48 2.20
CA ILE A 354 -0.37 -7.82 2.31
C ILE A 354 -0.20 -9.27 1.87
N GLY A 355 0.54 -9.50 0.79
CA GLY A 355 0.61 -10.80 0.13
C GLY A 355 -0.77 -11.27 -0.35
N LYS A 356 -1.45 -12.08 0.46
CA LYS A 356 -2.78 -12.63 0.16
C LYS A 356 -3.81 -12.34 1.26
N ARG A 357 -3.43 -11.62 2.31
CA ARG A 357 -4.22 -11.45 3.52
C ARG A 357 -4.64 -10.00 3.70
N PHE A 358 -5.79 -9.78 4.31
CA PHE A 358 -6.22 -8.46 4.74
C PHE A 358 -5.20 -7.87 5.73
N GLY A 359 -4.80 -6.62 5.47
CA GLY A 359 -3.75 -5.93 6.19
C GLY A 359 -4.22 -4.73 7.00
N GLY A 360 -5.48 -4.31 6.92
CA GLY A 360 -5.98 -3.11 7.62
C GLY A 360 -6.93 -2.27 6.78
N VAL A 361 -7.49 -1.22 7.38
CA VAL A 361 -8.33 -0.23 6.69
C VAL A 361 -7.77 1.18 6.80
N THR A 362 -8.19 2.03 5.87
CA THR A 362 -8.00 3.48 5.87
C THR A 362 -9.29 4.14 5.43
N MET A 363 -9.67 5.26 6.03
CA MET A 363 -10.88 5.99 5.66
C MET A 363 -10.54 7.30 4.98
N ARG A 364 -11.11 7.52 3.79
CA ARG A 364 -11.01 8.78 3.06
C ARG A 364 -12.41 9.32 2.85
N GLU A 365 -12.61 10.61 3.08
CA GLU A 365 -13.90 11.24 2.80
C GLU A 365 -13.75 12.54 2.01
N SER A 366 -14.82 12.89 1.28
CA SER A 366 -14.90 14.10 0.46
C SER A 366 -16.20 14.83 0.75
N ALA A 367 -16.18 16.16 0.64
CA ALA A 367 -17.40 16.96 0.58
C ALA A 367 -18.08 16.83 -0.80
N ASP A 368 -17.32 16.46 -1.83
CA ASP A 368 -17.80 16.25 -3.20
C ASP A 368 -18.33 14.83 -3.40
N THR A 369 -19.00 14.59 -4.53
CA THR A 369 -19.39 13.24 -4.98
C THR A 369 -18.20 12.39 -5.43
N VAL A 370 -17.05 13.00 -5.72
CA VAL A 370 -15.84 12.28 -6.12
C VAL A 370 -14.79 12.43 -5.03
N ILE A 371 -14.13 11.31 -4.74
CA ILE A 371 -12.98 11.24 -3.85
C ILE A 371 -11.74 11.50 -4.68
N ARG A 372 -10.98 12.51 -4.26
CA ARG A 372 -9.79 13.01 -4.94
C ARG A 372 -8.54 12.62 -4.18
N HIS A 373 -7.39 12.79 -4.80
CA HIS A 373 -6.09 12.69 -4.15
C HIS A 373 -5.99 13.60 -2.90
N SER A 374 -6.51 14.82 -2.99
CA SER A 374 -6.52 15.81 -1.91
C SER A 374 -7.61 15.56 -0.85
N SER A 375 -8.55 14.64 -1.07
CA SER A 375 -9.60 14.34 -0.07
C SER A 375 -8.97 13.81 1.21
N PRO A 376 -9.31 14.33 2.40
CA PRO A 376 -8.62 13.96 3.64
C PRO A 376 -8.80 12.47 3.98
N ILE A 377 -7.71 11.86 4.43
CA ILE A 377 -7.76 10.66 5.26
C ILE A 377 -8.19 11.06 6.67
N VAL A 378 -9.03 10.24 7.28
CA VAL A 378 -9.58 10.47 8.61
C VAL A 378 -9.44 9.23 9.49
N PRO A 379 -9.37 9.41 10.82
CA PRO A 379 -9.23 8.30 11.73
C PRO A 379 -10.39 7.31 11.72
N HIS A 380 -10.11 6.10 12.19
CA HIS A 380 -11.13 5.10 12.49
C HIS A 380 -10.90 4.33 13.79
N ILE A 381 -11.98 3.74 14.31
CA ILE A 381 -11.95 2.79 15.42
C ILE A 381 -12.83 1.58 15.14
N VAL A 382 -12.56 0.50 15.85
CA VAL A 382 -13.33 -0.74 15.85
C VAL A 382 -13.95 -0.92 17.24
N LEU A 383 -15.25 -0.69 17.32
CA LEU A 383 -16.04 -0.78 18.53
C LEU A 383 -15.94 -2.19 19.11
N LYS A 384 -15.38 -2.27 20.32
CA LYS A 384 -15.47 -3.47 21.15
C LYS A 384 -16.94 -3.78 21.39
N ARG A 385 -17.31 -5.06 21.35
CA ARG A 385 -18.67 -5.49 21.70
C ARG A 385 -19.03 -4.96 23.09
N ALA A 386 -20.12 -4.20 23.20
CA ALA A 386 -20.68 -3.84 24.50
C ALA A 386 -21.12 -5.13 25.21
N GLY A 387 -20.49 -5.44 26.35
CA GLY A 387 -20.80 -6.64 27.12
C GLY A 387 -19.62 -7.58 27.40
N LEU A 388 -18.53 -7.04 27.94
CA LEU A 388 -17.79 -7.66 29.04
C LEU A 388 -17.52 -6.54 30.04
N ALA A 389 -18.61 -6.09 30.69
CA ALA A 389 -18.45 -5.47 31.99
C ALA A 389 -17.61 -6.43 32.83
N LYS A 390 -16.56 -5.89 33.46
CA LYS A 390 -15.65 -6.58 34.37
C LYS A 390 -16.36 -7.73 35.08
N PHE A 391 -16.05 -8.97 34.74
CA PHE A 391 -16.14 -10.03 35.74
C PHE A 391 -15.02 -9.73 36.73
N SER A 392 -15.34 -8.96 37.76
CA SER A 392 -14.62 -9.05 39.02
C SER A 392 -14.71 -10.50 39.46
N VAL A 393 -13.57 -11.19 39.48
CA VAL A 393 -13.45 -12.49 40.13
C VAL A 393 -13.90 -12.27 41.59
N PRO A 394 -14.87 -13.04 42.12
CA PRO A 394 -15.19 -12.97 43.54
C PRO A 394 -13.94 -13.33 44.35
N GLU A 395 -13.62 -12.53 45.37
CA GLU A 395 -12.58 -12.85 46.37
C GLU A 395 -13.00 -14.04 47.24
N GLU A 396 -13.15 -15.24 46.65
CA GLU A 396 -13.26 -16.49 47.38
C GLU A 396 -12.53 -17.59 46.60
N CYS A 397 -11.21 -17.48 46.51
CA CYS A 397 -10.31 -18.62 46.30
C CYS A 397 -8.87 -18.24 46.70
N VAL A 398 -8.71 -17.78 47.94
CA VAL A 398 -7.41 -17.75 48.61
C VAL A 398 -7.62 -18.37 49.98
N LYS A 399 -7.48 -19.71 50.06
CA LYS A 399 -7.02 -20.50 51.21
C LYS A 399 -7.19 -21.99 50.92
N ALA A 400 -6.27 -22.78 51.48
CA ALA A 400 -6.02 -24.22 51.28
C ALA A 400 -5.13 -24.47 50.04
N GLU A 401 -3.87 -24.90 50.11
CA GLU A 401 -3.15 -25.71 51.10
C GLU A 401 -1.64 -25.40 51.08
N ASN A 402 -1.04 -25.35 52.26
CA ASN A 402 0.39 -25.58 52.47
C ASN A 402 0.66 -27.09 52.36
N GLY A 403 1.68 -27.50 51.62
CA GLY A 403 2.13 -28.90 51.58
C GLY A 403 3.49 -29.06 50.90
N ASP A 404 4.55 -29.01 51.70
CA ASP A 404 5.92 -29.43 51.38
C ASP A 404 5.98 -30.94 51.10
N VAL A 405 6.57 -31.39 49.98
CA VAL A 405 7.22 -32.71 49.90
C VAL A 405 8.39 -32.70 48.89
N SER A 406 9.58 -32.78 49.46
CA SER A 406 10.79 -33.35 48.86
C SER A 406 10.70 -34.88 48.73
N LYS A 407 11.16 -35.44 47.58
CA LYS A 407 11.76 -36.79 47.32
C LYS A 407 11.28 -37.47 46.01
N ALA A 408 12.22 -37.60 45.06
CA ALA A 408 12.66 -38.75 44.21
C ALA A 408 11.65 -39.85 43.74
N PRO A 409 11.85 -40.56 42.58
CA PRO A 409 13.15 -41.06 42.10
C PRO A 409 13.45 -41.10 40.57
N SER A 410 14.72 -41.38 40.31
CA SER A 410 15.46 -41.68 39.06
C SER A 410 15.10 -43.00 38.37
N VAL A 411 15.34 -43.14 37.05
CA VAL A 411 15.99 -44.31 36.38
C VAL A 411 16.47 -43.97 34.94
N GLN A 412 17.79 -44.12 34.73
CA GLN A 412 18.62 -44.56 33.57
C GLN A 412 18.66 -43.87 32.17
N ALA A 413 19.74 -43.10 31.99
CA ALA A 413 20.89 -43.28 31.08
C ALA A 413 20.73 -43.77 29.62
N ARG A 414 21.31 -43.00 28.68
CA ARG A 414 22.39 -43.46 27.77
C ARG A 414 23.19 -42.27 27.21
N ASP A 415 24.50 -42.46 27.23
CA ASP A 415 25.59 -41.55 26.86
C ASP A 415 25.67 -41.24 25.35
N ASP A 416 26.14 -40.05 24.97
CA ASP A 416 27.50 -39.85 24.44
C ASP A 416 27.68 -38.46 23.75
N ILE A 417 28.95 -38.06 23.67
CA ILE A 417 29.57 -36.99 22.86
C ILE A 417 29.91 -35.67 23.59
N THR A 418 31.00 -35.79 24.36
CA THR A 418 32.17 -34.88 24.51
C THR A 418 32.04 -33.37 24.25
N MET A 419 32.26 -32.63 25.36
CA MET A 419 32.81 -31.28 25.49
C MET A 419 34.25 -31.21 24.97
N ASP A 420 34.48 -30.48 23.87
CA ASP A 420 35.67 -29.65 23.73
C ASP A 420 35.37 -28.49 22.78
N ARG A 421 35.78 -27.26 23.16
CA ARG A 421 35.55 -25.95 22.50
C ARG A 421 34.29 -25.14 22.84
N ILE A 422 34.12 -24.76 24.10
CA ILE A 422 33.58 -23.42 24.44
C ILE A 422 34.41 -22.87 25.60
N ASP A 423 35.64 -22.45 25.30
CA ASP A 423 36.45 -21.68 26.24
C ASP A 423 37.43 -20.77 25.51
N ARG A 424 36.90 -19.91 24.63
CA ARG A 424 37.50 -18.62 24.23
C ARG A 424 36.35 -17.67 23.92
N LEU A 425 36.47 -16.43 24.41
CA LEU A 425 35.51 -15.30 24.31
C LEU A 425 34.59 -15.06 25.53
N ARG A 426 35.11 -15.31 26.74
CA ARG A 426 34.69 -14.58 27.95
C ARG A 426 35.89 -13.86 28.56
N THR A 427 36.16 -12.64 28.11
CA THR A 427 36.76 -11.57 28.93
C THR A 427 36.71 -10.23 28.19
N ALA A 428 36.40 -9.17 28.95
CA ALA A 428 36.24 -7.76 28.58
C ALA A 428 34.95 -7.46 27.77
N ASN A 429 33.97 -6.69 28.24
CA ASN A 429 34.03 -5.57 29.17
C ASN A 429 32.63 -5.33 29.80
N ASP A 430 32.57 -5.27 31.13
CA ASP A 430 31.49 -4.61 31.86
C ASP A 430 31.71 -3.10 31.81
N ALA A 431 30.66 -2.34 31.46
CA ALA A 431 30.25 -1.06 32.08
C ALA A 431 29.40 -0.24 31.09
N HIS A 432 28.08 -0.28 31.24
CA HIS A 432 27.24 0.89 31.55
C HIS A 432 25.75 0.53 31.49
N SER A 433 25.03 1.01 32.51
CA SER A 433 23.61 0.87 32.76
C SER A 433 22.75 1.36 31.59
N VAL A 434 21.87 0.49 31.10
CA VAL A 434 20.83 0.82 30.12
C VAL A 434 19.64 1.44 30.85
N SER A 435 19.40 2.73 30.62
CA SER A 435 18.07 3.33 30.76
C SER A 435 17.34 3.18 29.42
N ASN A 436 16.19 2.51 29.45
CA ASN A 436 15.29 2.38 28.31
C ASN A 436 14.63 3.73 28.01
N THR A 437 15.05 4.38 26.91
CA THR A 437 14.23 5.35 26.17
C THR A 437 14.53 5.17 24.69
N ASN A 438 13.57 4.64 23.93
CA ASN A 438 13.58 4.71 22.47
C ASN A 438 13.51 6.18 22.07
N ARG A 439 14.62 6.74 21.57
CA ARG A 439 14.66 8.05 20.91
C ARG A 439 15.01 7.83 19.44
N PHE A 440 14.19 8.39 18.56
CA PHE A 440 14.47 8.53 17.14
C PHE A 440 15.73 9.40 16.95
N PRO A 441 16.70 9.03 16.08
CA PRO A 441 17.77 9.94 15.70
C PRO A 441 17.23 10.98 14.71
N ILE A 442 17.13 12.23 15.17
CA ILE A 442 16.80 13.41 14.35
C ILE A 442 18.06 13.79 13.57
N CYS A 443 17.96 13.83 12.24
CA CYS A 443 18.97 14.45 11.38
C CYS A 443 18.46 15.85 11.01
N GLU A 444 19.03 16.89 11.62
CA GLU A 444 18.73 18.29 11.28
C GLU A 444 19.24 18.60 9.87
N ILE A 445 18.33 18.81 8.93
CA ILE A 445 18.63 19.40 7.62
C ILE A 445 18.23 20.87 7.69
N GLN A 446 19.21 21.76 7.61
CA GLN A 446 19.00 23.20 7.53
C GLN A 446 18.31 23.55 6.19
N PRO A 447 17.25 24.38 6.17
CA PRO A 447 16.61 24.80 4.93
C PRO A 447 17.41 25.92 4.24
N GLU A 448 17.80 25.72 2.98
CA GLU A 448 18.24 26.81 2.11
C GLU A 448 17.04 27.53 1.46
N PRO A 449 17.12 28.87 1.22
CA PRO A 449 15.97 29.67 0.85
C PRO A 449 15.58 29.59 -0.64
N ASN A 450 14.28 29.35 -0.85
CA ASN A 450 13.40 29.70 -1.99
C ASN A 450 14.04 30.16 -3.32
N ALA A 451 13.91 29.32 -4.34
CA ALA A 451 13.83 29.77 -5.73
C ALA A 451 12.41 29.52 -6.28
N GLN A 452 11.67 30.60 -6.53
CA GLN A 452 10.40 30.60 -7.25
C GLN A 452 10.61 30.12 -8.69
N TYR A 453 9.86 29.12 -9.16
CA TYR A 453 9.61 28.93 -10.58
C TYR A 453 8.17 28.49 -10.84
N SER A 454 7.41 29.42 -11.42
CA SER A 454 6.14 29.22 -12.09
C SER A 454 6.35 28.61 -13.48
N GLY A 455 5.44 27.75 -13.93
CA GLY A 455 5.17 27.57 -15.36
C GLY A 455 5.20 26.12 -15.87
N SER A 456 4.04 25.68 -16.32
CA SER A 456 3.77 24.48 -17.11
C SER A 456 4.77 24.22 -18.24
N THR A 457 5.17 22.95 -18.41
CA THR A 457 5.13 22.25 -19.71
C THR A 457 5.43 20.77 -19.49
N THR A 458 4.58 19.93 -20.07
CA THR A 458 4.79 18.51 -20.29
C THR A 458 6.12 18.32 -21.03
N ARG A 459 7.15 17.90 -20.31
CA ARG A 459 8.33 17.24 -20.88
C ARG A 459 8.25 15.78 -20.50
N SER A 460 8.14 14.92 -21.50
CA SER A 460 8.48 13.50 -21.36
C SER A 460 9.95 13.42 -20.95
N TYR A 461 10.21 13.26 -19.66
CA TYR A 461 11.54 13.01 -19.15
C TYR A 461 11.80 11.51 -19.28
N CYS A 462 12.59 11.12 -20.28
CA CYS A 462 13.30 9.85 -20.25
C CYS A 462 14.20 9.87 -19.01
N CYS A 463 13.78 9.20 -17.94
CA CYS A 463 14.38 9.33 -16.61
C CYS A 463 15.56 8.39 -16.36
N ILE A 464 15.94 7.54 -17.33
CA ILE A 464 17.10 6.66 -17.19
C ILE A 464 18.12 7.03 -18.26
N ARG A 465 19.19 7.71 -17.83
CA ARG A 465 20.28 8.09 -18.73
C ARG A 465 20.99 6.81 -19.19
N GLU A 466 21.01 6.55 -20.49
CA GLU A 466 22.03 5.67 -21.06
C GLU A 466 23.39 6.29 -20.81
N SER A 467 24.33 5.51 -20.26
CA SER A 467 25.71 5.94 -20.10
C SER A 467 26.33 6.19 -21.48
N ARG A 468 26.37 7.47 -21.90
CA ARG A 468 27.17 7.88 -23.06
C ARG A 468 28.64 7.88 -22.65
N GLU A 469 29.39 6.96 -23.26
CA GLU A 469 30.86 6.95 -23.41
C GLU A 469 31.67 7.69 -22.33
N MET A 470 32.12 6.98 -21.29
CA MET A 470 33.38 7.35 -20.65
C MET A 470 34.51 7.04 -21.61
N ARG A 471 35.01 8.07 -22.30
CA ARG A 471 36.34 8.03 -22.93
C ARG A 471 37.36 7.82 -21.82
N TRP A 472 38.02 6.67 -21.86
CA TRP A 472 39.24 6.40 -21.13
C TRP A 472 40.24 7.55 -21.33
N ARG A 473 40.64 8.21 -20.23
CA ARG A 473 41.95 8.85 -20.17
C ARG A 473 42.90 7.84 -19.55
N SER A 474 43.74 7.29 -20.42
CA SER A 474 44.92 6.51 -20.06
C SER A 474 45.88 7.34 -19.20
N THR A 475 46.23 6.82 -18.03
CA THR A 475 47.62 6.70 -17.51
C THR A 475 47.63 5.68 -16.41
#